data_AF-A0A7J2PYL1-F1
#
_entry.id   AF-A0A7J2PYL1-F1
#
_cell.length_a   1.000
_cell.length_b   1.000
_cell.length_c   1.000
_cell.angle_alpha   90.00
_cell.angle_beta   90.00
_cell.angle_gamma   90.00
#
_symmetry.space_group_name_H-M   'P 1'
#
loop_
_entity.id
_entity.type
_entity.pdbx_description
1 polymer ?
#
loop_
_entity_poly.entity_id
_entity_poly.type
_entity_poly.pdbx_seq_one_letter_code
_entity_poly.pdbx_strand_id
1 'polypeptide(L)'
;RYIAKVLKDRPGFIVNRLNSPGGIYMNYLLDTCLEKGIPFESLDADFGSRGPMSPLVLSDYTGIDTGYHVRNYYADTLHEDFRPGKVVTKMFNEGNLGRKTGKGFYDWSKGRPQPDFSNIKKAGLVEPGIGLAIRLNEGCRILEEGIASGWKVIDDANMAGMNFPGPFDYGIKNWQNLVKILEDFAEKIGSEYLKPCELFKSGKFVDMK
;
A
#
# COMPACT_ATOMS: atom_id res chain seq x y z
N ARG A 1 -0.21 16.86 -18.86
CA ARG A 1 -0.93 16.03 -17.87
C ARG A 1 -1.27 14.71 -18.55
N TYR A 2 -0.71 13.59 -18.11
CA TYR A 2 -1.08 12.28 -18.63
C TYR A 2 -2.48 11.92 -18.13
N ILE A 3 -3.34 11.42 -19.01
CA ILE A 3 -4.70 10.99 -18.69
C ILE A 3 -4.84 9.55 -19.18
N ALA A 4 -4.82 8.59 -18.28
CA ALA A 4 -5.04 7.19 -18.60
C ALA A 4 -6.52 6.97 -18.92
N LYS A 5 -6.81 6.25 -20.01
CA LYS A 5 -8.16 5.82 -20.32
C LYS A 5 -8.52 4.62 -19.46
N VAL A 6 -9.56 4.77 -18.62
CA VAL A 6 -10.17 3.65 -17.89
C VAL A 6 -11.12 2.94 -18.84
N LEU A 7 -10.89 1.65 -19.07
CA LEU A 7 -11.69 0.85 -20.02
C LEU A 7 -12.91 0.21 -19.37
N LYS A 8 -12.86 0.00 -18.05
CA LYS A 8 -13.95 -0.60 -17.27
C LYS A 8 -14.01 0.03 -15.89
N ASP A 9 -15.21 0.38 -15.43
CA ASP A 9 -15.42 0.94 -14.11
C ASP A 9 -15.38 -0.14 -13.03
N ARG A 10 -14.53 0.07 -12.02
CA ARG A 10 -14.27 -0.83 -10.89
C ARG A 10 -13.77 -0.01 -9.69
N PRO A 11 -13.98 -0.49 -8.46
CA PRO A 11 -13.48 0.18 -7.26
C PRO A 11 -11.99 0.55 -7.36
N GLY A 12 -11.70 1.85 -7.29
CA GLY A 12 -10.34 2.40 -7.30
C GLY A 12 -9.73 2.67 -8.69
N PHE A 13 -10.45 2.40 -9.78
CA PHE A 13 -9.98 2.58 -11.16
C PHE A 13 -8.60 1.93 -11.37
N ILE A 14 -7.59 2.69 -11.83
CA ILE A 14 -6.21 2.19 -12.02
C ILE A 14 -5.35 2.53 -10.80
N VAL A 15 -5.10 3.82 -10.53
CA VAL A 15 -4.06 4.25 -9.58
C VAL A 15 -4.44 3.95 -8.12
N ASN A 16 -5.69 4.21 -7.72
CA ASN A 16 -6.10 3.94 -6.34
C ASN A 16 -6.21 2.43 -6.10
N ARG A 17 -6.69 1.69 -7.10
CA ARG A 17 -6.76 0.23 -7.02
C ARG A 17 -5.38 -0.41 -6.93
N LEU A 18 -4.42 0.03 -7.74
CA LEU A 18 -3.04 -0.49 -7.74
C LEU A 18 -2.36 -0.38 -6.37
N ASN A 19 -2.66 0.69 -5.62
CA ASN A 19 -1.98 0.98 -4.36
C ASN A 19 -2.78 0.55 -3.11
N SER A 20 -4.08 0.28 -3.24
CA SER A 20 -4.93 -0.06 -2.09
C SER A 20 -4.48 -1.30 -1.31
N PRO A 21 -3.96 -2.38 -1.92
CA PRO A 21 -3.56 -3.58 -1.17
C PRO A 21 -2.31 -3.34 -0.31
N GLY A 22 -1.56 -2.26 -0.56
CA GLY A 22 -0.53 -1.79 0.37
C GLY A 22 -1.09 -1.48 1.77
N GLY A 23 -2.37 -1.15 1.87
CA GLY A 23 -3.08 -1.00 3.14
C GLY A 23 -3.19 -2.29 3.96
N ILE A 24 -3.27 -3.46 3.31
CA ILE A 24 -3.27 -4.77 3.97
C ILE A 24 -1.90 -5.02 4.62
N TYR A 25 -0.83 -4.72 3.88
CA TYR A 25 0.53 -4.82 4.42
C TYR A 25 0.77 -3.84 5.57
N MET A 26 0.31 -2.60 5.45
CA MET A 26 0.41 -1.61 6.53
C MET A 26 -0.39 -2.01 7.78
N ASN A 27 -1.56 -2.63 7.63
CA ASN A 27 -2.31 -3.19 8.77
C ASN A 27 -1.45 -4.21 9.52
N TYR A 28 -0.90 -5.19 8.80
CA TYR A 28 -0.03 -6.22 9.38
C TYR A 28 1.17 -5.62 10.12
N LEU A 29 1.86 -4.65 9.52
CA LEU A 29 3.03 -4.00 10.12
C LEU A 29 2.67 -3.22 11.38
N LEU A 30 1.61 -2.41 11.33
CA LEU A 30 1.15 -1.61 12.46
C LEU A 30 0.67 -2.49 13.63
N ASP A 31 -0.14 -3.51 13.34
CA ASP A 31 -0.65 -4.41 14.37
C ASP A 31 0.50 -5.25 14.98
N THR A 32 1.50 -5.64 14.18
CA THR A 32 2.73 -6.28 14.68
C THR A 32 3.51 -5.35 15.62
N CYS A 33 3.64 -4.06 15.28
CA CYS A 33 4.27 -3.07 16.16
C CYS A 33 3.51 -2.95 17.49
N LEU A 34 2.19 -2.86 17.44
CA LEU A 34 1.35 -2.81 18.64
C LEU A 34 1.55 -4.04 19.53
N GLU A 35 1.51 -5.24 18.94
CA GLU A 35 1.65 -6.50 19.67
C GLU A 35 3.04 -6.69 20.29
N LYS A 36 4.09 -6.19 19.62
CA LYS A 36 5.48 -6.28 20.10
C LYS A 36 5.94 -5.09 20.93
N GLY A 37 5.08 -4.09 21.13
CA GLY A 37 5.45 -2.84 21.81
C GLY A 37 6.54 -2.04 21.08
N ILE A 38 6.63 -2.18 19.75
CA ILE A 38 7.58 -1.44 18.93
C ILE A 38 6.97 -0.06 18.62
N PRO A 39 7.69 1.06 18.87
CA PRO A 39 7.22 2.39 18.51
C PRO A 39 6.88 2.51 17.02
N PHE A 40 5.79 3.19 16.67
CA PHE A 40 5.38 3.34 15.28
C PHE A 40 6.40 4.16 14.46
N GLU A 41 7.13 5.06 15.10
CA GLU A 41 8.22 5.82 14.51
C GLU A 41 9.38 4.91 14.08
N SER A 42 9.61 3.79 14.77
CA SER A 42 10.57 2.76 14.37
C SER A 42 10.14 2.06 13.08
N LEU A 43 8.83 1.84 12.89
CA LEU A 43 8.28 1.32 11.64
C LEU A 43 8.41 2.35 10.52
N ASP A 44 8.12 3.62 10.79
CA ASP A 44 8.27 4.69 9.82
C ASP A 44 9.74 4.83 9.35
N ALA A 45 10.69 4.63 10.27
CA ALA A 45 12.12 4.59 9.99
C ALA A 45 12.55 3.41 9.08
N ASP A 46 11.80 2.30 9.04
CA ASP A 46 12.08 1.21 8.10
C ASP A 46 11.91 1.68 6.64
N PHE A 47 10.88 2.49 6.39
CA PHE A 47 10.63 3.09 5.08
C PHE A 47 11.63 4.22 4.77
N GLY A 48 12.03 4.97 5.80
CA GLY A 48 12.94 6.10 5.69
C GLY A 48 12.39 7.26 4.86
N SER A 49 13.24 8.22 4.52
CA SER A 49 12.86 9.45 3.79
C SER A 49 12.79 9.26 2.27
N ARG A 50 12.13 8.19 1.80
CA ARG A 50 12.01 7.86 0.37
C ARG A 50 11.07 8.77 -0.42
N GLY A 51 10.30 9.62 0.26
CA GLY A 51 9.37 10.57 -0.34
C GLY A 51 9.31 11.87 0.46
N PRO A 52 8.48 12.85 0.03
CA PRO A 52 8.35 14.11 0.75
C PRO A 52 7.84 13.91 2.18
N MET A 53 6.98 12.91 2.40
CA MET A 53 6.51 12.47 3.71
C MET A 53 6.82 10.98 3.86
N SER A 54 7.18 10.57 5.07
CA SER A 54 7.18 9.16 5.45
C SER A 54 5.74 8.63 5.51
N PRO A 55 5.51 7.30 5.39
CA PRO A 55 4.16 6.74 5.32
C PRO A 55 3.23 7.13 6.47
N LEU A 56 3.72 7.18 7.71
CA LEU A 56 2.86 7.53 8.85
C LEU A 56 2.55 9.03 8.90
N VAL A 57 3.52 9.89 8.56
CA VAL A 57 3.28 11.33 8.39
C VAL A 57 2.29 11.59 7.25
N LEU A 58 2.39 10.84 6.15
CA LEU A 58 1.46 10.92 5.03
C LEU A 58 0.04 10.49 5.45
N SER A 59 -0.08 9.39 6.22
CA SER A 59 -1.37 8.93 6.75
C SER A 59 -2.04 9.99 7.63
N ASP A 60 -1.27 10.64 8.51
CA ASP A 60 -1.79 11.72 9.32
C ASP A 60 -2.18 12.96 8.49
N TYR A 61 -1.41 13.24 7.43
CA TYR A 61 -1.65 14.38 6.55
C TYR A 61 -2.93 14.22 5.73
N THR A 62 -3.17 13.03 5.19
CA THR A 62 -4.36 12.70 4.38
C THR A 62 -5.59 12.44 5.24
N GLY A 63 -5.40 11.97 6.47
CA GLY A 63 -6.44 11.68 7.44
C GLY A 63 -6.64 10.19 7.63
N ILE A 64 -6.49 9.75 8.88
CA ILE A 64 -6.64 8.34 9.26
C ILE A 64 -8.07 7.85 9.07
N ASP A 65 -9.07 8.72 9.27
CA ASP A 65 -10.47 8.43 9.00
C ASP A 65 -10.77 8.21 7.52
N THR A 66 -10.16 9.00 6.64
CA THR A 66 -10.28 8.80 5.19
C THR A 66 -9.78 7.40 4.82
N GLY A 67 -8.60 7.03 5.32
CA GLY A 67 -8.05 5.68 5.13
C GLY A 67 -8.89 4.58 5.76
N TYR A 68 -9.51 4.83 6.91
CA TYR A 68 -10.44 3.91 7.57
C TYR A 68 -11.69 3.64 6.72
N HIS A 69 -12.35 4.69 6.22
CA HIS A 69 -13.55 4.55 5.39
C HIS A 69 -13.26 3.91 4.03
N VAL A 70 -12.19 4.32 3.35
CA VAL A 70 -11.79 3.73 2.06
C VAL A 70 -11.52 2.23 2.20
N ARG A 71 -10.89 1.82 3.30
CA ARG A 71 -10.60 0.40 3.55
C ARG A 71 -11.83 -0.43 3.88
N ASN A 72 -12.79 0.11 4.64
CA ASN A 72 -14.08 -0.56 4.82
C ASN A 72 -14.83 -0.69 3.48
N TYR A 73 -14.83 0.36 2.65
CA TYR A 73 -15.41 0.29 1.31
C TYR A 73 -14.78 -0.82 0.46
N TYR A 74 -13.46 -0.96 0.46
CA TYR A 74 -12.79 -2.07 -0.24
C TYR A 74 -13.05 -3.43 0.42
N ALA A 75 -13.22 -3.49 1.75
CA ALA A 75 -13.61 -4.72 2.43
C ALA A 75 -14.96 -5.22 1.92
N ASP A 76 -15.92 -4.31 1.82
CA ASP A 76 -17.30 -4.63 1.45
C ASP A 76 -17.48 -4.85 -0.07
N THR A 77 -16.60 -4.26 -0.91
CA THR A 77 -16.72 -4.34 -2.38
C THR A 77 -15.74 -5.27 -3.07
N LEU A 78 -14.60 -5.58 -2.44
CA LEU A 78 -13.54 -6.41 -3.02
C LEU A 78 -13.27 -7.65 -2.20
N HIS A 79 -12.83 -7.48 -0.95
CA HIS A 79 -12.44 -8.59 -0.10
C HIS A 79 -12.21 -8.16 1.34
N GLU A 80 -12.64 -8.99 2.29
CA GLU A 80 -12.59 -8.71 3.73
C GLU A 80 -11.19 -8.34 4.26
N ASP A 81 -10.11 -8.89 3.69
CA ASP A 81 -8.70 -8.55 4.01
C ASP A 81 -8.37 -7.05 3.99
N PHE A 82 -9.13 -6.23 3.25
CA PHE A 82 -8.94 -4.79 3.26
C PHE A 82 -9.38 -4.10 4.55
N ARG A 83 -10.15 -4.79 5.41
CA ARG A 83 -10.72 -4.19 6.62
C ARG A 83 -9.63 -3.57 7.50
N PRO A 84 -9.84 -2.37 8.07
CA PRO A 84 -8.84 -1.72 8.92
C PRO A 84 -8.36 -2.61 10.08
N GLY A 85 -7.04 -2.63 10.30
CA GLY A 85 -6.42 -3.32 11.43
C GLY A 85 -6.74 -2.67 12.78
N LYS A 86 -6.23 -3.27 13.86
CA LYS A 86 -6.50 -2.86 15.25
C LYS A 86 -6.02 -1.44 15.51
N VAL A 87 -4.80 -1.10 15.07
CA VAL A 87 -4.19 0.22 15.33
C VAL A 87 -5.03 1.33 14.72
N VAL A 88 -5.35 1.24 13.42
CA VAL A 88 -6.09 2.30 12.75
C VAL A 88 -7.52 2.40 13.26
N THR A 89 -8.18 1.26 13.54
CA THR A 89 -9.52 1.26 14.13
C THR A 89 -9.54 1.97 15.49
N LYS A 90 -8.54 1.70 16.34
CA LYS A 90 -8.38 2.39 17.62
C LYS A 90 -8.19 3.89 17.44
N MET A 91 -7.28 4.31 16.56
CA MET A 91 -7.01 5.73 16.32
C MET A 91 -8.24 6.47 15.77
N PHE A 92 -9.00 5.84 14.88
CA PHE A 92 -10.27 6.37 14.39
C PHE A 92 -11.27 6.60 15.52
N ASN A 93 -11.49 5.58 16.36
CA ASN A 93 -12.44 5.65 17.48
C ASN A 93 -12.03 6.68 18.55
N GLU A 94 -10.73 6.88 18.76
CA GLU A 94 -10.19 7.87 19.71
C GLU A 94 -10.17 9.30 19.14
N GLY A 95 -10.50 9.50 17.87
CA GLY A 95 -10.43 10.81 17.22
C GLY A 95 -9.00 11.29 16.95
N ASN A 96 -8.01 10.40 16.98
CA ASN A 96 -6.62 10.69 16.61
C ASN A 96 -6.47 10.60 15.08
N LEU A 97 -7.02 11.57 14.36
CA LEU A 97 -7.21 11.53 12.90
C LEU A 97 -6.08 12.18 12.09
N GLY A 98 -5.01 12.62 12.75
CA GLY A 98 -3.86 13.26 12.11
C GLY A 98 -3.96 14.79 12.13
N ARG A 99 -3.56 15.43 11.03
CA ARG A 99 -3.42 16.89 10.92
C ARG A 99 -4.67 17.65 11.35
N LYS A 100 -5.84 17.18 10.92
CA LYS A 100 -7.12 17.88 11.14
C LYS A 100 -7.58 17.90 12.61
N THR A 101 -7.08 16.98 13.42
CA THR A 101 -7.36 16.90 14.87
C THR A 101 -6.16 17.30 15.72
N GLY A 102 -5.06 17.74 15.09
CA GLY A 102 -3.82 18.10 15.78
C GLY A 102 -3.00 16.90 16.29
N LYS A 103 -3.46 15.67 16.09
CA LYS A 103 -2.81 14.45 16.57
C LYS A 103 -3.21 13.23 15.75
N GLY A 104 -2.23 12.43 15.36
CA GLY A 104 -2.37 11.10 14.76
C GLY A 104 -1.26 10.18 15.27
N PHE A 105 -0.48 9.59 14.37
CA PHE A 105 0.78 8.92 14.73
C PHE A 105 1.78 9.92 15.32
N TYR A 106 1.72 11.18 14.87
CA TYR A 106 2.55 12.27 15.35
C TYR A 106 1.71 13.38 15.98
N ASP A 107 2.38 14.28 16.71
CA ASP A 107 1.82 15.56 17.17
C ASP A 107 1.88 16.60 16.05
N TRP A 108 0.74 17.17 15.69
CA TRP A 108 0.59 18.19 14.64
C TRP A 108 0.37 19.61 15.19
N SER A 109 0.43 19.80 16.51
CA SER A 109 0.22 21.09 17.18
C SER A 109 1.20 22.18 16.73
N LYS A 110 2.40 21.78 16.28
CA LYS A 110 3.46 22.68 15.79
C LYS A 110 3.59 22.70 14.26
N GLY A 111 2.57 22.22 13.55
CA GLY A 111 2.60 22.07 12.09
C GLY A 111 3.04 20.67 11.65
N ARG A 112 3.56 20.56 10.42
CA ARG A 112 3.89 19.27 9.82
C ARG A 112 5.10 18.63 10.50
N PRO A 113 4.99 17.40 11.04
CA PRO A 113 6.11 16.65 11.59
C PRO A 113 7.21 16.41 10.55
N GLN A 114 8.46 16.51 11.02
CA GLN A 114 9.66 16.18 10.26
C GLN A 114 10.50 15.22 11.10
N PRO A 115 10.13 13.93 11.18
CA PRO A 115 10.84 12.97 12.00
C PRO A 115 12.29 12.82 11.55
N ASP A 116 13.22 12.91 12.50
CA ASP A 116 14.64 12.62 12.27
C ASP A 116 14.90 11.13 12.55
N PHE A 117 15.03 10.36 11.48
CA PHE A 117 15.29 8.92 11.55
C PHE A 117 16.77 8.57 11.82
N SER A 118 17.69 9.54 11.90
CA SER A 118 19.13 9.29 12.08
C SER A 118 19.45 8.54 13.39
N ASN A 119 18.65 8.80 14.44
CA ASN A 119 18.82 8.21 15.77
C ASN A 119 17.69 7.25 16.15
N ILE A 120 16.77 6.95 15.23
CA ILE A 120 15.65 6.03 15.49
C ILE A 120 16.08 4.62 15.14
N LYS A 121 16.00 3.72 16.12
CA LYS A 121 16.16 2.28 15.88
C LYS A 121 15.00 1.80 15.00
N LYS A 122 15.33 1.29 13.83
CA LYS A 122 14.42 0.66 12.88
C LYS A 122 13.67 -0.54 13.50
N ALA A 123 12.41 -0.71 13.11
CA ALA A 123 11.60 -1.86 13.55
C ALA A 123 12.11 -3.18 12.93
N GLY A 124 12.67 -3.13 11.72
CA GLY A 124 13.14 -4.31 11.00
C GLY A 124 12.01 -5.22 10.53
N LEU A 125 10.82 -4.67 10.31
CA LEU A 125 9.63 -5.40 9.87
C LEU A 125 9.38 -5.29 8.36
N VAL A 126 9.86 -4.23 7.72
CA VAL A 126 9.66 -4.04 6.28
C VAL A 126 10.64 -4.90 5.48
N GLU A 127 10.14 -6.03 4.96
CA GLU A 127 10.95 -6.95 4.18
C GLU A 127 11.06 -6.49 2.70
N PRO A 128 12.25 -6.61 2.07
CA PRO A 128 12.43 -6.25 0.66
C PRO A 128 11.51 -7.04 -0.27
N GLY A 129 10.95 -6.37 -1.29
CA GLY A 129 10.18 -7.01 -2.35
C GLY A 129 8.69 -7.18 -2.09
N ILE A 130 8.23 -7.30 -0.83
CA ILE A 130 6.80 -7.49 -0.51
C ILE A 130 5.94 -6.39 -1.13
N GLY A 131 6.28 -5.12 -0.89
CA GLY A 131 5.50 -3.99 -1.42
C GLY A 131 5.46 -3.94 -2.95
N LEU A 132 6.54 -4.37 -3.62
CA LEU A 132 6.57 -4.46 -5.10
C LEU A 132 5.71 -5.63 -5.59
N ALA A 133 5.82 -6.79 -4.94
CA ALA A 133 5.07 -7.97 -5.31
C ALA A 133 3.56 -7.77 -5.15
N ILE A 134 3.12 -7.13 -4.06
CA ILE A 134 1.72 -6.74 -3.84
C ILE A 134 1.20 -5.87 -4.99
N ARG A 135 1.93 -4.80 -5.33
CA ARG A 135 1.52 -3.87 -6.41
C ARG A 135 1.54 -4.55 -7.78
N LEU A 136 2.51 -5.41 -8.04
CA LEU A 136 2.60 -6.16 -9.30
C LEU A 136 1.43 -7.15 -9.44
N ASN A 137 1.07 -7.86 -8.37
CA ASN A 137 -0.09 -8.74 -8.34
C ASN A 137 -1.39 -7.97 -8.61
N GLU A 138 -1.57 -6.83 -7.95
CA GLU A 138 -2.75 -5.99 -8.16
C GLU A 138 -2.80 -5.41 -9.58
N GLY A 139 -1.65 -5.00 -10.12
CA GLY A 139 -1.53 -4.61 -11.52
C GLY A 139 -1.97 -5.73 -12.47
N CYS A 140 -1.60 -6.98 -12.18
CA CYS A 140 -2.04 -8.13 -12.96
C CYS A 140 -3.56 -8.32 -12.88
N ARG A 141 -4.19 -8.16 -11.71
CA ARG A 141 -5.67 -8.19 -11.59
C ARG A 141 -6.34 -7.07 -12.39
N ILE A 142 -5.78 -5.86 -12.37
CA ILE A 142 -6.27 -4.72 -13.17
C ILE A 142 -6.26 -5.05 -14.68
N LEU A 143 -5.25 -5.80 -15.15
CA LEU A 143 -5.17 -6.28 -16.53
C LEU A 143 -6.18 -7.41 -16.81
N GLU A 144 -6.26 -8.43 -15.95
CA GLU A 144 -7.21 -9.54 -16.08
C GLU A 144 -8.67 -9.03 -16.14
N GLU A 145 -8.97 -8.01 -15.35
CA GLU A 145 -10.30 -7.40 -15.32
C GLU A 145 -10.59 -6.45 -16.50
N GLY A 146 -9.60 -6.17 -17.33
CA GLY A 146 -9.71 -5.28 -18.48
C GLY A 146 -9.93 -3.81 -18.11
N ILE A 147 -9.42 -3.36 -16.96
CA ILE A 147 -9.52 -1.96 -16.52
C ILE A 147 -8.54 -1.08 -17.32
N ALA A 148 -7.38 -1.63 -17.67
CA ALA A 148 -6.34 -1.00 -18.48
C ALA A 148 -5.98 -1.88 -19.69
N SER A 149 -5.53 -1.27 -20.79
CA SER A 149 -5.19 -1.98 -22.04
C SER A 149 -3.85 -2.70 -22.00
N GLY A 150 -2.97 -2.33 -21.08
CA GLY A 150 -1.59 -2.83 -21.00
C GLY A 150 -0.88 -2.29 -19.78
N TRP A 151 0.16 -2.99 -19.34
CA TRP A 151 0.86 -2.66 -18.11
C TRP A 151 1.58 -1.31 -18.17
N LYS A 152 1.97 -0.83 -19.36
CA LYS A 152 2.63 0.47 -19.49
C LYS A 152 1.69 1.63 -19.15
N VAL A 153 0.40 1.47 -19.46
CA VAL A 153 -0.64 2.44 -19.06
C VAL A 153 -0.76 2.52 -17.55
N ILE A 154 -0.66 1.37 -16.86
CA ILE A 154 -0.72 1.31 -15.39
C ILE A 154 0.49 2.03 -14.79
N ASP A 155 1.70 1.74 -15.30
CA ASP A 155 2.94 2.37 -14.82
C ASP A 155 2.95 3.89 -15.04
N ASP A 156 2.55 4.34 -16.23
CA ASP A 156 2.50 5.77 -16.56
C ASP A 156 1.42 6.51 -15.76
N ALA A 157 0.26 5.88 -15.56
CA ALA A 157 -0.80 6.43 -14.71
C ALA A 157 -0.31 6.60 -13.27
N ASN A 158 0.40 5.61 -12.73
CA ASN A 158 0.94 5.68 -11.38
C ASN A 158 2.03 6.75 -11.27
N MET A 159 2.93 6.85 -12.24
CA MET A 159 3.95 7.91 -12.26
C MET A 159 3.30 9.29 -12.27
N ALA A 160 2.31 9.51 -13.14
CA ALA A 160 1.62 10.78 -13.25
C ALA A 160 0.78 11.14 -12.00
N GLY A 161 0.22 10.15 -11.32
CA GLY A 161 -0.66 10.35 -10.16
C GLY A 161 0.07 10.40 -8.81
N MET A 162 1.13 9.60 -8.65
CA MET A 162 1.82 9.41 -7.36
C MET A 162 3.27 9.91 -7.37
N ASN A 163 3.81 10.34 -8.52
CA ASN A 163 5.23 10.65 -8.70
C ASN A 163 6.14 9.50 -8.25
N PHE A 164 5.67 8.27 -8.49
CA PHE A 164 6.34 7.03 -8.12
C PHE A 164 6.21 6.04 -9.28
N PRO A 165 7.24 5.24 -9.61
CA PRO A 165 7.12 4.26 -10.69
C PRO A 165 6.05 3.22 -10.38
N GLY A 166 5.38 2.77 -11.43
CA GLY A 166 4.54 1.58 -11.31
C GLY A 166 5.39 0.31 -11.17
N PRO A 167 4.73 -0.82 -10.86
CA PRO A 167 5.45 -2.04 -10.49
C PRO A 167 6.02 -2.82 -11.67
N PHE A 168 5.57 -2.59 -12.91
CA PHE A 168 5.84 -3.52 -14.02
C PHE A 168 7.25 -3.35 -14.59
N ASP A 169 7.70 -2.13 -14.85
CA ASP A 169 9.04 -1.86 -15.42
C ASP A 169 10.17 -2.52 -14.60
N TYR A 170 10.01 -2.57 -13.27
CA TYR A 170 10.93 -3.30 -12.38
C TYR A 170 10.57 -4.78 -12.24
N GLY A 171 9.28 -5.08 -12.05
CA GLY A 171 8.76 -6.39 -11.75
C GLY A 171 8.96 -7.43 -12.85
N ILE A 172 8.94 -7.01 -14.13
CA ILE A 172 9.09 -7.91 -15.28
C ILE A 172 10.42 -8.69 -15.22
N LYS A 173 11.49 -8.13 -14.64
CA LYS A 173 12.80 -8.78 -14.62
C LYS A 173 12.95 -9.85 -13.54
N ASN A 174 12.10 -9.83 -12.51
CA ASN A 174 12.23 -10.67 -11.32
C ASN A 174 10.89 -11.24 -10.83
N TRP A 175 9.89 -11.30 -11.70
CA TRP A 175 8.51 -11.63 -11.32
C TRP A 175 8.39 -13.01 -10.68
N GLN A 176 9.15 -14.01 -11.11
CA GLN A 176 9.10 -15.36 -10.52
C GLN A 176 9.51 -15.34 -9.03
N ASN A 177 10.48 -14.49 -8.68
CA ASN A 177 10.90 -14.33 -7.28
C ASN A 177 9.85 -13.53 -6.49
N LEU A 178 9.23 -12.52 -7.11
CA LEU A 178 8.16 -11.74 -6.48
C LEU A 178 6.90 -12.58 -6.24
N VAL A 179 6.58 -13.54 -7.10
CA VAL A 179 5.50 -14.52 -6.86
C VAL A 179 5.77 -15.27 -5.56
N LYS A 180 6.95 -15.89 -5.42
CA LYS A 180 7.33 -16.63 -4.20
C LYS A 180 7.25 -15.76 -2.94
N ILE A 181 7.83 -14.55 -2.99
CA ILE A 181 7.78 -13.58 -1.89
C ILE A 181 6.33 -13.31 -1.48
N LEU A 182 5.42 -13.15 -2.45
CA LEU A 182 4.03 -12.86 -2.16
C LEU A 182 3.25 -14.07 -1.67
N GLU A 183 3.53 -15.27 -2.18
CA GLU A 183 2.96 -16.53 -1.66
C GLU A 183 3.32 -16.73 -0.19
N ASP A 184 4.62 -16.69 0.12
CA ASP A 184 5.12 -16.86 1.49
C ASP A 184 4.53 -15.80 2.43
N PHE A 185 4.46 -14.55 1.98
CA PHE A 185 3.89 -13.47 2.78
C PHE A 185 2.37 -13.61 2.97
N ALA A 186 1.62 -13.94 1.92
CA ALA A 186 0.18 -14.14 1.99
C ALA A 186 -0.17 -15.29 2.93
N GLU A 187 0.58 -16.40 2.89
CA GLU A 187 0.43 -17.52 3.83
C GLU A 187 0.76 -17.10 5.26
N LYS A 188 1.89 -16.41 5.47
CA LYS A 188 2.32 -15.92 6.80
C LYS A 188 1.28 -15.07 7.50
N ILE A 189 0.54 -14.24 6.76
CA ILE A 189 -0.48 -13.35 7.34
C ILE A 189 -1.91 -13.89 7.19
N GLY A 190 -2.09 -15.05 6.56
CA GLY A 190 -3.41 -15.63 6.29
C GLY A 190 -4.29 -14.80 5.35
N SER A 191 -3.68 -14.06 4.41
CA SER A 191 -4.41 -13.23 3.44
C SER A 191 -4.76 -14.02 2.18
N GLU A 192 -6.06 -14.14 1.90
CA GLU A 192 -6.56 -14.74 0.67
C GLU A 192 -6.43 -13.77 -0.52
N TYR A 193 -6.64 -12.47 -0.28
CA TYR A 193 -6.61 -11.47 -1.35
C TYR A 193 -5.21 -11.28 -1.93
N LEU A 194 -4.17 -11.32 -1.07
CA LEU A 194 -2.79 -11.10 -1.50
C LEU A 194 -2.19 -12.29 -2.26
N LYS A 195 -2.82 -13.47 -2.27
CA LYS A 195 -2.33 -14.61 -3.06
C LYS A 195 -2.14 -14.21 -4.53
N PRO A 196 -1.04 -14.64 -5.19
CA PRO A 196 -0.81 -14.30 -6.59
C PRO A 196 -1.95 -14.76 -7.51
N CYS A 197 -2.44 -13.85 -8.34
CA CYS A 197 -3.40 -14.17 -9.40
C CYS A 197 -2.75 -15.00 -10.53
N GLU A 198 -3.55 -15.62 -11.37
CA GLU A 198 -3.07 -16.49 -12.45
C GLU A 198 -2.19 -15.76 -13.46
N LEU A 199 -2.54 -14.52 -13.81
CA LEU A 199 -1.72 -13.72 -14.71
C LEU A 199 -0.33 -13.44 -14.12
N PHE A 200 -0.24 -13.17 -12.81
CA PHE A 200 1.05 -12.97 -12.15
C PHE A 200 1.87 -14.26 -12.10
N LYS A 201 1.25 -15.39 -11.71
CA LYS A 201 1.92 -16.71 -11.65
C LYS A 201 2.39 -17.23 -13.00
N SER A 202 1.63 -16.96 -14.06
CA SER A 202 1.96 -17.43 -15.40
C SER A 202 2.99 -16.56 -16.12
N GLY A 203 3.21 -15.32 -15.66
CA GLY A 203 4.10 -14.36 -16.32
C GLY A 203 3.58 -13.81 -17.65
N LYS A 204 2.37 -14.18 -18.09
CA LYS A 204 1.82 -13.75 -19.39
C LYS A 204 1.63 -12.23 -19.49
N PHE A 205 1.58 -11.50 -18.37
CA PHE A 205 1.52 -10.04 -18.39
C PHE A 205 2.74 -9.40 -19.04
N VAL A 206 3.90 -10.08 -19.10
CA VAL A 206 5.13 -9.54 -19.72
C VAL A 206 4.87 -9.10 -21.16
N ASP A 207 4.03 -9.83 -21.88
CA ASP A 207 3.67 -9.56 -23.28
C ASP A 207 2.52 -8.54 -23.45
N MET A 208 1.92 -8.07 -22.34
CA MET A 208 0.74 -7.20 -22.33
C MET A 208 1.10 -5.71 -22.15
N LYS A 209 2.00 -5.18 -22.98
CA LYS A 209 2.55 -3.82 -22.81
C LYS A 209 1.52 -2.70 -22.95
#